data_AF-A0A1V2CG87-F1
#
_entry.id   AF-A0A1V2CG87-F1
#
_cell.length_a   1.000
_cell.length_b   1.000
_cell.length_c   1.000
_cell.angle_alpha   90.00
_cell.angle_beta   90.00
_cell.angle_gamma   90.00
#
_symmetry.space_group_name_H-M   'P 1'
#
loop_
_entity.id
_entity.type
_entity.pdbx_description
1 polymer ?
#
loop_
_entity_poly.entity_id
_entity_poly.type
_entity_poly.pdbx_seq_one_letter_code
_entity_poly.pdbx_strand_id
1 'polypeptide(L)'
;MIVFIYQIVTKPLTSKIIPNEICPSCSKNDSIELTLYMRYIAMGIPIFGMGRRTGVICTSCGSVLKNPDSSIFARKKYSDTVAAAVKEIRANHKRTLWQLVYPWSIWFVIPVLILILLVISSINKKATNEKAKEYAEILMHPQPGDIYKATWYENNLSTGVLIKLIRIDGDTLFIAKTKKNIQMSFAEKDWNTLTEDPAAFETKEYKIKKFSLLKETNFGNFFMYNADANKKDYPVFLGSVLNSKSEMDLGFETIERKK
;
A
#
# COMPACT_ATOMS: atom_id res chain seq x y z
N MET A 1 22.08 -5.10 5.56
CA MET A 1 23.09 -4.07 5.20
C MET A 1 22.65 -3.44 3.90
N ILE A 2 22.24 -2.17 3.93
CA ILE A 2 21.80 -1.46 2.71
C ILE A 2 23.03 -0.73 2.16
N VAL A 3 23.48 -1.08 0.97
CA VAL A 3 24.59 -0.41 0.28
C VAL A 3 23.99 0.62 -0.68
N PHE A 4 24.19 1.90 -0.38
CA PHE A 4 23.75 2.99 -1.24
C PHE A 4 24.85 3.32 -2.26
N ILE A 5 24.64 2.94 -3.52
CA ILE A 5 25.52 3.35 -4.62
C ILE A 5 25.02 4.70 -5.13
N TYR A 6 25.78 5.77 -4.91
CA TYR A 6 25.48 7.09 -5.45
C TYR A 6 26.61 7.54 -6.39
N GLN A 7 26.26 8.35 -7.38
CA GLN A 7 27.21 9.01 -8.26
C GLN A 7 27.02 10.52 -8.20
N ILE A 8 28.11 11.27 -8.38
CA ILE A 8 28.05 12.73 -8.47
C ILE A 8 28.25 13.11 -9.93
N VAL A 9 27.23 13.74 -10.52
CA VAL A 9 27.21 14.10 -11.94
C VAL A 9 27.35 15.61 -12.08
N THR A 10 28.21 16.04 -13.01
CA THR A 10 28.40 17.44 -13.41
C THR A 10 27.87 17.66 -14.82
N LYS A 11 26.74 18.37 -14.93
CA LYS A 11 26.09 18.65 -16.22
C LYS A 11 26.34 20.09 -16.66
N PRO A 12 26.80 20.35 -17.89
CA PRO A 12 26.90 21.71 -18.42
C PRO A 12 25.49 22.31 -18.60
N LEU A 13 25.33 23.57 -18.24
CA LEU A 13 24.07 24.33 -18.37
C LEU A 13 24.13 25.34 -19.51
N THR A 14 25.18 26.16 -19.53
CA THR A 14 25.33 27.28 -20.48
C THR A 14 26.81 27.60 -20.62
N SER A 15 27.27 27.88 -21.83
CA SER A 15 28.61 28.38 -22.10
C SER A 15 28.60 29.73 -22.81
N LYS A 16 29.67 30.51 -22.62
CA LYS A 16 29.87 31.84 -23.23
C LYS A 16 31.36 32.01 -23.51
N ILE A 17 31.71 32.53 -24.69
CA ILE A 17 33.07 32.93 -25.02
C ILE A 17 33.32 34.32 -24.44
N ILE A 18 34.47 34.53 -23.80
CA ILE A 18 34.87 35.83 -23.23
C ILE A 18 35.62 36.61 -24.32
N PRO A 19 35.08 37.75 -24.79
CA PRO A 19 35.75 38.56 -25.81
C PRO A 19 36.91 39.36 -25.20
N ASN A 20 37.91 39.66 -26.03
CA ASN A 20 39.09 40.48 -25.76
C ASN A 20 40.02 39.95 -24.66
N GLU A 21 39.96 38.64 -24.36
CA GLU A 21 40.82 38.02 -23.35
C GLU A 21 41.92 37.17 -24.01
N ILE A 22 43.17 37.40 -23.59
CA ILE A 22 44.34 36.64 -24.06
C ILE A 22 44.51 35.40 -23.18
N CYS A 23 44.62 34.22 -23.80
CA CYS A 23 44.95 33.01 -23.05
C CYS A 23 46.38 33.09 -22.48
N PRO A 24 46.60 32.92 -21.16
CA PRO A 24 47.94 33.00 -20.57
C PRO A 24 48.85 31.83 -20.97
N SER A 25 48.28 30.74 -21.52
CA SER A 25 49.04 29.55 -21.90
C SER A 25 49.50 29.58 -23.37
N CYS A 26 48.72 30.17 -24.27
CA CYS A 26 48.97 30.13 -25.72
C CYS A 26 48.87 31.49 -26.43
N SER A 27 48.61 32.56 -25.69
CA SER A 27 48.56 33.94 -26.17
C SER A 27 47.56 34.23 -27.30
N LYS A 28 46.59 33.34 -27.53
CA LYS A 28 45.52 33.54 -28.51
C LYS A 28 44.35 34.33 -27.90
N ASN A 29 43.88 35.32 -28.64
CA ASN A 29 42.70 36.14 -28.30
C ASN A 29 41.41 35.34 -28.50
N ASP A 30 40.35 35.73 -27.78
CA ASP A 30 38.96 35.23 -27.92
C ASP A 30 38.83 33.71 -27.81
N SER A 31 39.79 33.07 -27.15
CA SER A 31 39.89 31.61 -27.09
C SER A 31 39.41 31.04 -25.76
N ILE A 32 38.87 31.86 -24.86
CA ILE A 32 38.47 31.42 -23.51
C ILE A 32 36.95 31.20 -23.47
N GLU A 33 36.56 29.95 -23.24
CA GLU A 33 35.19 29.54 -23.01
C GLU A 33 34.93 29.39 -21.50
N LEU A 34 33.86 30.04 -21.05
CA LEU A 34 33.33 29.95 -19.70
C LEU A 34 32.05 29.10 -19.73
N THR A 35 32.06 28.00 -18.98
CA THR A 35 30.91 27.09 -18.88
C THR A 35 30.39 27.03 -17.45
N LEU A 36 29.09 27.24 -17.29
CA LEU A 36 28.35 27.04 -16.04
C LEU A 36 27.88 25.59 -15.97
N TYR A 37 28.23 24.90 -14.89
CA TYR A 37 27.84 23.51 -14.61
C TYR A 37 26.90 23.43 -13.41
N MET A 38 25.99 22.46 -13.44
CA MET A 38 25.22 22.01 -12.30
C MET A 38 25.80 20.70 -11.80
N ARG A 39 26.07 20.62 -10.49
CA ARG A 39 26.49 19.38 -9.85
C ARG A 39 25.33 18.82 -9.05
N TYR A 40 25.06 17.53 -9.20
CA TYR A 40 24.02 16.84 -8.44
C TYR A 40 24.42 15.41 -8.09
N ILE A 41 23.89 14.91 -6.98
CA ILE A 41 23.96 13.51 -6.61
C ILE A 41 22.84 12.77 -7.36
N ALA A 42 23.18 11.66 -7.99
CA ALA A 42 22.22 10.78 -8.64
C ALA A 42 22.34 9.35 -8.11
N MET A 43 21.20 8.69 -8.04
CA MET A 43 21.04 7.26 -7.78
C MET A 43 19.92 6.79 -8.70
N GLY A 44 20.26 6.53 -9.97
CA GLY A 44 19.31 6.37 -11.09
C GLY A 44 18.66 7.70 -11.53
N ILE A 45 18.16 8.48 -10.59
CA ILE A 45 17.54 9.81 -10.77
C ILE A 45 18.33 10.89 -10.01
N PRO A 46 18.29 12.17 -10.46
CA PRO A 46 19.00 13.28 -9.81
C PRO A 46 18.32 13.66 -8.49
N ILE A 47 18.85 13.22 -7.34
CA ILE A 47 18.21 13.38 -6.02
C ILE A 47 18.52 14.73 -5.39
N PHE A 48 19.76 15.21 -5.47
CA PHE A 48 20.18 16.39 -4.71
C PHE A 48 21.13 17.30 -5.49
N GLY A 49 20.75 18.57 -5.66
CA GLY A 49 21.61 19.58 -6.27
C GLY A 49 22.70 20.06 -5.31
N MET A 50 23.97 19.82 -5.65
CA MET A 50 25.16 20.30 -4.92
C MET A 50 25.57 21.74 -5.31
N GLY A 51 24.74 22.43 -6.09
CA GLY A 51 24.97 23.81 -6.50
C GLY A 51 25.64 23.96 -7.87
N ARG A 52 26.02 25.20 -8.20
CA ARG A 52 26.56 25.60 -9.50
C ARG A 52 28.07 25.79 -9.43
N ARG A 53 28.79 25.26 -10.41
CA ARG A 53 30.23 25.44 -10.59
C ARG A 53 30.50 26.06 -11.95
N THR A 54 31.66 26.68 -12.11
CA THR A 54 32.06 27.33 -13.37
C THR A 54 33.41 26.78 -13.78
N GLY A 55 33.50 26.24 -14.98
CA GLY A 55 34.76 25.87 -15.61
C GLY A 55 35.19 26.94 -16.60
N VAL A 56 36.49 27.16 -16.72
CA VAL A 56 37.08 28.08 -17.70
C VAL A 56 38.16 27.33 -18.44
N ILE A 57 38.01 27.20 -19.75
CA ILE A 57 38.88 26.40 -20.62
C ILE A 57 39.23 27.23 -21.84
N CYS A 58 40.48 27.15 -22.29
CA CYS A 58 40.87 27.71 -23.58
C CYS A 58 40.52 26.71 -24.71
N THR A 59 39.69 27.11 -25.66
CA THR A 59 39.31 26.30 -26.83
C THR A 59 40.46 26.06 -27.79
N SER A 60 41.46 26.96 -27.82
CA SER A 60 42.59 26.86 -28.75
C SER A 60 43.74 25.95 -28.29
N CYS A 61 44.00 25.87 -26.98
CA CYS A 61 45.10 25.04 -26.45
C CYS A 61 44.63 23.99 -25.43
N GLY A 62 43.34 23.94 -25.10
CA GLY A 62 42.79 23.03 -24.11
C GLY A 62 43.19 23.32 -22.67
N SER A 63 43.93 24.41 -22.40
CA SER A 63 44.39 24.70 -21.04
C SER A 63 43.21 25.02 -20.10
N VAL A 64 43.16 24.32 -18.97
CA VAL A 64 42.11 24.49 -17.95
C VAL A 64 42.54 25.56 -16.96
N LEU A 65 42.00 26.77 -17.16
CA LEU A 65 42.24 27.93 -16.29
C LEU A 65 41.52 27.75 -14.94
N LYS A 66 40.31 27.19 -14.98
CA LYS A 66 39.51 26.89 -13.78
C LYS A 66 38.81 25.55 -13.95
N ASN A 67 39.19 24.58 -13.12
CA ASN A 67 38.55 23.28 -13.11
C ASN A 67 37.23 23.35 -12.31
N PRO A 68 36.07 22.94 -12.88
CA PRO A 68 34.79 22.95 -12.16
C PRO A 68 34.77 22.03 -10.92
N ASP A 69 35.61 20.99 -10.89
CA ASP A 69 35.71 20.02 -9.79
C ASP A 69 36.78 20.35 -8.76
N SER A 70 37.52 21.45 -8.96
CA SER A 70 38.51 21.90 -7.98
C SER A 70 37.86 22.27 -6.63
N SER A 71 38.60 22.02 -5.56
CA SER A 71 38.16 22.36 -4.20
C SER A 71 37.93 23.87 -4.09
N ILE A 72 37.02 24.29 -3.20
CA ILE A 72 36.70 25.71 -2.96
C ILE A 72 37.95 26.51 -2.53
N PHE A 73 38.94 25.81 -1.99
CA PHE A 73 40.20 26.36 -1.47
C PHE A 73 41.28 26.50 -2.55
N ALA A 74 41.18 25.80 -3.69
CA ALA A 74 42.11 25.90 -4.82
C ALA A 74 41.80 27.12 -5.71
N ARG A 75 41.82 28.32 -5.14
CA ARG A 75 41.60 29.57 -5.88
C ARG A 75 42.82 29.90 -6.74
N LYS A 76 42.80 29.52 -8.03
CA LYS A 76 43.72 30.10 -9.02
C LYS A 76 43.35 31.56 -9.28
N LYS A 77 44.36 32.44 -9.32
CA LYS A 77 44.19 33.84 -9.75
C LYS A 77 43.94 33.83 -11.26
N TYR A 78 42.80 34.35 -11.67
CA TYR A 78 42.45 34.64 -13.06
C TYR A 78 42.16 36.14 -13.16
N SER A 79 42.17 36.68 -14.37
CA SER A 79 41.96 38.11 -14.65
C SER A 79 40.59 38.62 -14.17
N ASP A 80 40.50 39.92 -13.91
CA ASP A 80 39.28 40.57 -13.41
C ASP A 80 38.13 40.50 -14.43
N THR A 81 38.45 40.47 -15.71
CA THR A 81 37.51 40.27 -16.84
C THR A 81 36.82 38.90 -16.74
N VAL A 82 37.59 37.84 -16.52
CA VAL A 82 37.06 36.47 -16.29
C VAL A 82 36.25 36.42 -15.00
N ALA A 83 36.64 37.17 -13.96
CA ALA A 83 35.87 37.28 -12.73
C ALA A 83 34.50 37.93 -12.94
N ALA A 84 34.44 39.02 -13.70
CA ALA A 84 33.19 39.69 -14.05
C ALA A 84 32.27 38.77 -14.87
N ALA A 85 32.81 38.09 -15.89
CA ALA A 85 32.05 37.15 -16.72
C ALA A 85 31.47 35.97 -15.89
N VAL A 86 32.25 35.44 -14.94
CA VAL A 86 31.80 34.40 -14.00
C VAL A 86 30.64 34.88 -13.12
N LYS A 87 30.67 36.14 -12.67
CA LYS A 87 29.59 36.73 -11.85
C LYS A 87 28.33 36.94 -12.68
N GLU A 88 28.49 37.45 -13.90
CA GLU A 88 27.40 37.70 -14.85
C GLU A 88 26.65 36.42 -15.22
N ILE A 89 27.36 35.37 -15.64
CA ILE A 89 26.71 34.11 -16.06
C ILE A 89 25.95 33.43 -14.91
N ARG A 90 26.43 33.59 -13.67
CA ARG A 90 25.75 33.06 -12.47
C ARG A 90 24.49 33.83 -12.11
N ALA A 91 24.51 35.16 -12.29
CA ALA A 91 23.38 36.04 -12.01
C ALA A 91 22.27 35.89 -13.06
N ASN A 92 22.63 35.79 -14.34
CA ASN A 92 21.67 35.76 -15.44
C ASN A 92 21.02 34.40 -15.65
N HIS A 93 21.63 33.30 -15.18
CA HIS A 93 21.04 31.98 -15.30
C HIS A 93 19.87 31.80 -14.31
N LYS A 94 18.63 31.96 -14.82
CA LYS A 94 17.37 31.73 -14.07
C LYS A 94 17.20 30.25 -13.75
N ARG A 95 16.93 29.94 -12.47
CA ARG A 95 16.58 28.59 -12.05
C ARG A 95 15.16 28.27 -12.50
N THR A 96 14.94 27.07 -13.05
CA THR A 96 13.58 26.56 -13.26
C THR A 96 12.97 26.21 -11.90
N LEU A 97 11.73 26.65 -11.64
CA LEU A 97 11.04 26.42 -10.36
C LEU A 97 11.01 24.94 -9.96
N TRP A 98 10.96 24.04 -10.95
CA TRP A 98 11.06 22.60 -10.77
C TRP A 98 12.33 22.13 -10.03
N GLN A 99 13.47 22.81 -10.18
CA GLN A 99 14.71 22.46 -9.48
C GLN A 99 14.69 22.79 -7.98
N LEU A 100 13.84 23.73 -7.55
CA LEU A 100 13.66 24.09 -6.15
C LEU A 100 12.65 23.19 -5.45
N VAL A 101 11.60 22.78 -6.17
CA VAL A 101 10.55 21.92 -5.63
C VAL A 101 11.05 20.49 -5.44
N TYR A 102 11.92 19.98 -6.34
CA TYR A 102 12.28 18.56 -6.40
C TYR A 102 12.87 17.94 -5.11
N PRO A 103 13.79 18.59 -4.35
CA PRO A 103 14.35 17.97 -3.15
C PRO A 103 13.44 18.10 -1.92
N TRP A 104 12.65 19.17 -1.85
CA TRP A 104 11.81 19.49 -0.69
C TRP A 104 10.41 18.90 -0.80
N SER A 105 9.93 18.66 -2.02
CA SER A 105 8.62 18.04 -2.25
C SER A 105 8.52 16.67 -1.59
N ILE A 106 9.59 15.87 -1.57
CA ILE A 106 9.62 14.57 -0.90
C ILE A 106 9.27 14.71 0.59
N TRP A 107 9.82 15.72 1.27
CA TRP A 107 9.60 15.96 2.70
C TRP A 107 8.18 16.39 3.05
N PHE A 108 7.44 16.99 2.10
CA PHE A 108 6.04 17.38 2.32
C PHE A 108 5.04 16.36 1.76
N VAL A 109 5.34 15.73 0.63
CA VAL A 109 4.44 14.80 -0.07
C VAL A 109 4.35 13.47 0.67
N ILE A 110 5.48 12.92 1.15
CA ILE A 110 5.47 11.60 1.83
C ILE A 110 4.64 11.63 3.13
N PRO A 111 4.84 12.60 4.05
CA PRO A 111 4.02 12.65 5.27
C PRO A 111 2.54 12.85 5.00
N VAL A 112 2.17 13.66 3.99
CA VAL A 112 0.78 13.87 3.60
C VAL A 112 0.15 12.58 3.08
N LEU A 113 0.86 11.82 2.24
CA LEU A 113 0.40 10.51 1.76
C LEU A 113 0.20 9.52 2.91
N ILE A 114 1.13 9.46 3.85
CA ILE A 114 1.02 8.60 5.04
C ILE A 114 -0.22 9.00 5.86
N LEU A 115 -0.46 10.29 6.05
CA LEU A 115 -1.62 10.78 6.81
C LEU A 115 -2.94 10.39 6.13
N ILE A 116 -3.04 10.53 4.81
CA ILE A 116 -4.20 10.08 4.03
C ILE A 116 -4.45 8.58 4.21
N LEU A 117 -3.40 7.74 4.12
CA LEU A 117 -3.51 6.30 4.31
C LEU A 117 -3.99 5.94 5.73
N LEU A 118 -3.49 6.64 6.76
CA LEU A 118 -3.93 6.43 8.14
C LEU A 118 -5.40 6.82 8.36
N VAL A 119 -5.86 7.91 7.74
CA VAL A 119 -7.26 8.33 7.81
C VAL A 119 -8.18 7.30 7.16
N ILE A 120 -7.86 6.84 5.94
CA ILE A 120 -8.63 5.80 5.24
C ILE A 120 -8.67 4.51 6.06
N SER A 121 -7.53 4.06 6.58
CA SER A 121 -7.46 2.86 7.42
C SER A 121 -8.30 2.99 8.69
N SER A 122 -8.32 4.15 9.34
CA SER A 122 -9.12 4.41 10.55
C SER A 122 -10.63 4.34 10.26
N ILE A 123 -11.07 4.93 9.15
CA ILE A 123 -12.49 4.88 8.74
C ILE A 123 -12.90 3.43 8.47
N ASN A 124 -12.11 2.68 7.71
CA ASN A 124 -12.40 1.27 7.40
C ASN A 124 -12.45 0.41 8.66
N LYS A 125 -11.55 0.64 9.63
CA LYS A 125 -11.54 -0.06 10.92
C LYS A 125 -12.77 0.23 11.78
N LYS A 126 -13.29 1.47 11.77
CA LYS A 126 -14.52 1.80 12.51
C LYS A 126 -15.73 1.09 11.92
N ALA A 127 -15.90 1.14 10.60
CA ALA A 127 -17.01 0.49 9.91
C ALA A 127 -16.98 -1.04 10.09
N THR A 128 -15.80 -1.67 10.01
CA THR A 128 -15.66 -3.11 10.26
C THR A 128 -15.94 -3.47 11.73
N ASN A 129 -15.50 -2.66 12.68
CA ASN A 129 -15.77 -2.90 14.10
C ASN A 129 -17.26 -2.75 14.47
N GLU A 130 -17.98 -1.80 13.88
CA GLU A 130 -19.42 -1.65 14.11
C GLU A 130 -20.19 -2.87 13.59
N LYS A 131 -19.93 -3.28 12.34
CA LYS A 131 -20.48 -4.52 11.78
C LYS A 131 -20.12 -5.75 12.61
N ALA A 132 -18.88 -5.82 13.11
CA ALA A 132 -18.45 -6.92 13.98
C ALA A 132 -19.23 -7.00 15.30
N LYS A 133 -19.62 -5.85 15.87
CA LYS A 133 -20.48 -5.81 17.07
C LYS A 133 -21.89 -6.29 16.75
N GLU A 134 -22.46 -5.82 15.66
CA GLU A 134 -23.79 -6.25 15.19
C GLU A 134 -23.83 -7.77 14.96
N TYR A 135 -22.81 -8.34 14.31
CA TYR A 135 -22.72 -9.80 14.13
C TYR A 135 -22.50 -10.56 15.42
N ALA A 136 -21.69 -10.03 16.33
CA ALA A 136 -21.54 -10.64 17.65
C ALA A 136 -22.89 -10.69 18.38
N GLU A 137 -23.71 -9.63 18.29
CA GLU A 137 -25.03 -9.59 18.92
C GLU A 137 -26.00 -10.63 18.34
N ILE A 138 -26.05 -10.79 17.02
CA ILE A 138 -26.89 -11.80 16.36
C ILE A 138 -26.45 -13.21 16.75
N LEU A 139 -25.14 -13.47 16.83
CA LEU A 139 -24.59 -14.77 17.22
C LEU A 139 -24.81 -15.11 18.71
N MET A 140 -24.84 -14.10 19.58
CA MET A 140 -25.09 -14.28 21.02
C MET A 140 -26.58 -14.50 21.34
N HIS A 141 -27.47 -14.00 20.49
CA HIS A 141 -28.93 -14.11 20.65
C HIS A 141 -29.61 -14.67 19.38
N PRO A 142 -29.33 -15.94 19.02
CA PRO A 142 -29.89 -16.54 17.81
C PRO A 142 -31.42 -16.69 17.93
N GLN A 143 -32.14 -16.38 16.86
CA GLN A 143 -33.60 -16.49 16.78
C GLN A 143 -34.04 -17.44 15.65
N PRO A 144 -35.11 -18.22 15.84
CA PRO A 144 -35.69 -19.01 14.75
C PRO A 144 -36.01 -18.12 13.54
N GLY A 145 -35.54 -18.53 12.36
CA GLY A 145 -35.67 -17.76 11.12
C GLY A 145 -34.37 -17.10 10.66
N ASP A 146 -33.39 -16.90 11.54
CA ASP A 146 -32.10 -16.29 11.18
C ASP A 146 -31.35 -17.10 10.11
N ILE A 147 -30.69 -16.42 9.18
CA ILE A 147 -29.92 -17.02 8.08
C ILE A 147 -28.46 -16.58 8.19
N TYR A 148 -27.55 -17.55 8.22
CA TYR A 148 -26.12 -17.35 8.38
C TYR A 148 -25.36 -17.80 7.15
N LYS A 149 -24.32 -17.04 6.76
CA LYS A 149 -23.33 -17.51 5.79
C LYS A 149 -22.32 -18.40 6.51
N ALA A 150 -22.15 -19.62 6.03
CA ALA A 150 -21.30 -20.60 6.68
C ALA A 150 -20.43 -21.36 5.69
N THR A 151 -19.28 -21.81 6.19
CA THR A 151 -18.53 -22.89 5.56
C THR A 151 -19.20 -24.21 5.89
N TRP A 152 -19.21 -25.14 4.94
CA TRP A 152 -19.71 -26.49 5.13
C TRP A 152 -18.67 -27.49 4.66
N TYR A 153 -18.31 -28.41 5.56
CA TYR A 153 -17.35 -29.47 5.31
C TYR A 153 -18.06 -30.78 5.05
N GLU A 154 -17.96 -31.26 3.81
CA GLU A 154 -18.52 -32.54 3.38
C GLU A 154 -17.54 -33.23 2.44
N ASN A 155 -17.28 -34.52 2.67
CA ASN A 155 -16.35 -35.32 1.85
C ASN A 155 -14.96 -34.70 1.66
N ASN A 156 -14.38 -34.10 2.71
CA ASN A 156 -13.11 -33.37 2.69
C ASN A 156 -13.07 -32.10 1.79
N LEU A 157 -14.23 -31.58 1.38
CA LEU A 157 -14.32 -30.32 0.65
C LEU A 157 -15.03 -29.27 1.49
N SER A 158 -14.44 -28.06 1.54
CA SER A 158 -15.07 -26.88 2.14
C SER A 158 -15.86 -26.14 1.07
N THR A 159 -17.14 -25.88 1.35
CA THR A 159 -18.05 -25.14 0.47
C THR A 159 -18.73 -24.01 1.21
N GLY A 160 -19.20 -22.98 0.50
CA GLY A 160 -20.06 -21.94 1.08
C GLY A 160 -21.53 -22.35 0.99
N VAL A 161 -22.27 -22.18 2.08
CA VAL A 161 -23.71 -22.44 2.15
C VAL A 161 -24.41 -21.38 3.00
N LEU A 162 -25.72 -21.19 2.78
CA LEU A 162 -26.56 -20.48 3.75
C LEU A 162 -27.16 -21.50 4.71
N ILE A 163 -27.15 -21.15 6.00
CA ILE A 163 -27.70 -21.96 7.08
C ILE A 163 -28.84 -21.19 7.72
N LYS A 164 -30.04 -21.76 7.69
CA LYS A 164 -31.22 -21.21 8.36
C LYS A 164 -31.42 -21.89 9.70
N LEU A 165 -31.63 -21.11 10.75
CA LEU A 165 -32.07 -21.62 12.04
C LEU A 165 -33.57 -21.90 12.01
N ILE A 166 -33.96 -23.16 12.21
CA ILE A 166 -35.37 -23.57 12.17
C ILE A 166 -36.01 -23.38 13.54
N ARG A 167 -35.36 -23.90 14.59
CA ARG A 167 -35.84 -23.84 15.97
C ARG A 167 -34.71 -24.05 16.97
N ILE A 168 -34.97 -23.66 18.21
CA ILE A 168 -34.09 -23.85 19.36
C ILE A 168 -34.87 -24.65 20.40
N ASP A 169 -34.29 -25.74 20.90
CA ASP A 169 -34.87 -26.55 21.97
C ASP A 169 -33.82 -26.75 23.06
N GLY A 170 -33.99 -26.02 24.18
CA GLY A 170 -33.00 -25.96 25.25
C GLY A 170 -31.62 -25.55 24.74
N ASP A 171 -30.64 -26.44 24.89
CA ASP A 171 -29.25 -26.24 24.46
C ASP A 171 -28.94 -26.88 23.09
N THR A 172 -29.96 -27.02 22.25
CA THR A 172 -29.86 -27.61 20.91
C THR A 172 -30.41 -26.68 19.85
N LEU A 173 -29.60 -26.42 18.82
CA LEU A 173 -30.02 -25.72 17.60
C LEU A 173 -30.38 -26.72 16.51
N PHE A 174 -31.48 -26.46 15.80
CA PHE A 174 -31.88 -27.20 14.61
C PHE A 174 -31.74 -26.29 13.40
N ILE A 175 -30.85 -26.68 12.48
CA ILE A 175 -30.54 -25.87 11.29
C ILE A 175 -30.83 -26.63 10.01
N ALA A 176 -31.07 -25.90 8.92
CA ALA A 176 -31.07 -26.44 7.56
C ALA A 176 -30.14 -25.63 6.67
N LYS A 177 -29.42 -26.30 5.78
CA LYS A 177 -28.54 -25.66 4.79
C LYS A 177 -29.25 -25.51 3.44
N THR A 178 -28.72 -24.67 2.56
CA THR A 178 -29.17 -24.58 1.17
C THR A 178 -28.89 -25.85 0.38
N LYS A 179 -29.77 -26.17 -0.58
CA LYS A 179 -29.57 -27.30 -1.51
C LYS A 179 -28.39 -27.08 -2.47
N LYS A 180 -28.12 -25.82 -2.79
CA LYS A 180 -26.97 -25.41 -3.61
C LYS A 180 -25.80 -25.05 -2.68
N ASN A 181 -24.62 -25.54 -3.05
CA ASN A 181 -23.35 -25.20 -2.44
C ASN A 181 -22.55 -24.36 -3.44
N ILE A 182 -21.84 -23.35 -2.96
CA ILE A 182 -20.86 -22.61 -3.77
C ILE A 182 -19.46 -23.08 -3.42
N GLN A 183 -18.52 -22.94 -4.36
CA GLN A 183 -17.11 -23.07 -4.03
C GLN A 183 -16.78 -22.09 -2.91
N MET A 184 -15.88 -22.47 -2.00
CA MET A 184 -15.47 -21.59 -0.91
C MET A 184 -14.92 -20.28 -1.49
N SER A 185 -15.76 -19.24 -1.46
CA SER A 185 -15.50 -17.93 -2.02
C SER A 185 -16.06 -16.88 -1.08
N PHE A 186 -15.35 -15.77 -1.03
CA PHE A 186 -15.73 -14.61 -0.23
C PHE A 186 -16.33 -13.50 -1.10
N ALA A 187 -16.42 -13.69 -2.43
CA ALA A 187 -16.96 -12.70 -3.33
C ALA A 187 -18.49 -12.61 -3.21
N GLU A 188 -19.01 -11.38 -3.08
CA GLU A 188 -20.45 -11.10 -2.96
C GLU A 188 -21.26 -11.71 -4.12
N LYS A 189 -20.71 -11.64 -5.33
CA LYS A 189 -21.31 -12.22 -6.54
C LYS A 189 -21.64 -13.70 -6.38
N ASP A 190 -20.79 -14.48 -5.72
CA ASP A 190 -21.00 -15.91 -5.53
C ASP A 190 -22.06 -16.17 -4.46
N TRP A 191 -22.07 -15.38 -3.37
CA TRP A 191 -23.10 -15.46 -2.34
C TRP A 191 -24.49 -15.06 -2.85
N ASN A 192 -24.57 -14.08 -3.74
CA ASN A 192 -25.83 -13.64 -4.36
C ASN A 192 -26.43 -14.69 -5.31
N THR A 193 -25.72 -15.77 -5.62
CA THR A 193 -26.28 -16.93 -6.34
C THR A 193 -27.12 -17.84 -5.43
N LEU A 194 -26.96 -17.72 -4.12
CA LEU A 194 -27.76 -18.43 -3.13
C LEU A 194 -29.01 -17.61 -2.80
N THR A 195 -30.15 -18.28 -2.71
CA THR A 195 -31.45 -17.63 -2.47
C THR A 195 -31.91 -17.88 -1.04
N GLU A 196 -32.50 -16.86 -0.42
CA GLU A 196 -33.07 -16.91 0.94
C GLU A 196 -34.48 -17.52 1.01
N ASP A 197 -35.05 -17.89 -0.13
CA ASP A 197 -36.39 -18.44 -0.21
C ASP A 197 -36.49 -19.74 0.59
N PRO A 198 -37.58 -19.97 1.35
CA PRO A 198 -37.76 -21.20 2.13
C PRO A 198 -37.59 -22.48 1.31
N ALA A 199 -37.92 -22.45 0.00
CA ALA A 199 -37.80 -23.58 -0.91
C ALA A 199 -36.34 -23.91 -1.30
N ALA A 200 -35.41 -22.98 -1.10
CA ALA A 200 -33.98 -23.14 -1.42
C ALA A 200 -33.23 -23.96 -0.36
N PHE A 201 -33.82 -24.14 0.83
CA PHE A 201 -33.26 -24.93 1.93
C PHE A 201 -33.60 -26.41 1.82
N GLU A 202 -32.72 -27.25 2.35
CA GLU A 202 -32.94 -28.68 2.52
C GLU A 202 -34.07 -28.94 3.55
N THR A 203 -34.81 -30.03 3.36
CA THR A 203 -35.80 -30.51 4.34
C THR A 203 -35.15 -31.25 5.51
N LYS A 204 -33.86 -31.60 5.38
CA LYS A 204 -33.10 -32.31 6.42
C LYS A 204 -32.64 -31.33 7.49
N GLU A 205 -33.05 -31.59 8.72
CA GLU A 205 -32.57 -30.84 9.88
C GLU A 205 -31.26 -31.43 10.41
N TYR A 206 -30.30 -30.56 10.69
CA TYR A 206 -29.06 -30.92 11.38
C TYR A 206 -29.15 -30.44 12.82
N LYS A 207 -28.87 -31.37 13.74
CA LYS A 207 -28.93 -31.14 15.18
C LYS A 207 -27.54 -30.74 15.71
N ILE A 208 -27.44 -29.53 16.25
CA ILE A 208 -26.24 -29.03 16.92
C ILE A 208 -26.53 -29.01 18.42
N LYS A 209 -25.92 -29.92 19.16
CA LYS A 209 -26.05 -29.99 20.62
C LYS A 209 -25.00 -29.09 21.28
N LYS A 210 -25.25 -28.67 22.52
CA LYS A 210 -24.25 -28.02 23.38
C LYS A 210 -23.79 -26.66 22.85
N PHE A 211 -24.71 -25.87 22.31
CA PHE A 211 -24.40 -24.53 21.80
C PHE A 211 -23.89 -23.62 22.93
N SER A 212 -24.43 -23.74 24.14
CA SER A 212 -23.99 -22.99 25.33
C SER A 212 -22.54 -23.25 25.74
N LEU A 213 -21.97 -24.40 25.35
CA LEU A 213 -20.57 -24.75 25.60
C LEU A 213 -19.61 -24.17 24.56
N LEU A 214 -20.12 -23.61 23.47
CA LEU A 214 -19.32 -22.80 22.54
C LEU A 214 -18.97 -21.50 23.26
N LYS A 215 -17.79 -21.47 23.89
CA LYS A 215 -17.21 -20.25 24.48
C LYS A 215 -17.08 -19.17 23.41
N GLU A 216 -16.95 -17.90 23.82
CA GLU A 216 -16.73 -16.72 22.95
C GLU A 216 -15.74 -16.95 21.79
N THR A 217 -14.75 -17.83 21.96
CA THR A 217 -13.74 -18.18 20.96
C THR A 217 -14.21 -19.13 19.84
N ASN A 218 -15.34 -19.84 20.02
CA ASN A 218 -15.87 -20.86 19.10
C ASN A 218 -17.31 -20.56 18.62
N PHE A 219 -17.86 -19.38 18.94
CA PHE A 219 -19.16 -18.96 18.42
C PHE A 219 -19.14 -18.98 16.90
N GLY A 220 -20.08 -19.73 16.33
CA GLY A 220 -20.20 -19.93 14.88
C GLY A 220 -19.73 -21.30 14.39
N ASN A 221 -19.04 -22.12 15.19
CA ASN A 221 -18.68 -23.47 14.77
C ASN A 221 -19.85 -24.45 14.95
N PHE A 222 -20.25 -25.12 13.88
CA PHE A 222 -21.29 -26.12 13.84
C PHE A 222 -20.69 -27.51 14.05
N PHE A 223 -21.17 -28.22 15.07
CA PHE A 223 -20.78 -29.60 15.35
C PHE A 223 -22.01 -30.50 15.39
N MET A 224 -21.95 -31.62 14.67
CA MET A 224 -22.89 -32.71 14.81
C MET A 224 -22.33 -33.74 15.78
N TYR A 225 -23.12 -34.17 16.77
CA TYR A 225 -22.69 -35.19 17.72
C TYR A 225 -23.26 -36.54 17.31
N ASN A 226 -22.38 -37.44 16.88
CA ASN A 226 -22.71 -38.81 16.57
C ASN A 226 -22.39 -39.71 17.77
N ALA A 227 -23.18 -40.77 17.94
CA ALA A 227 -22.90 -41.81 18.92
C ALA A 227 -22.10 -42.92 18.23
N ASP A 228 -20.98 -43.34 18.83
CA ASP A 228 -20.26 -44.54 18.40
C ASP A 228 -21.03 -45.82 18.79
N ALA A 229 -20.49 -46.98 18.41
CA ALA A 229 -21.04 -48.30 18.76
C ALA A 229 -21.18 -48.51 20.29
N ASN A 230 -20.48 -47.71 21.10
CA ASN A 230 -20.47 -47.76 22.55
C ASN A 230 -21.33 -46.65 23.19
N LYS A 231 -22.16 -45.95 22.40
CA LYS A 231 -23.00 -44.81 22.83
C LYS A 231 -22.20 -43.63 23.39
N LYS A 232 -20.92 -43.51 23.05
CA LYS A 232 -20.10 -42.35 23.39
C LYS A 232 -20.27 -41.30 22.29
N ASP A 233 -20.75 -40.12 22.69
CA ASP A 233 -20.91 -38.98 21.78
C ASP A 233 -19.54 -38.43 21.38
N TYR A 234 -19.31 -38.26 20.07
CA TYR A 234 -18.13 -37.57 19.52
C TYR A 234 -18.56 -36.44 18.55
N PRO A 235 -17.89 -35.29 18.57
CA PRO A 235 -18.21 -34.17 17.70
C PRO A 235 -17.64 -34.40 16.29
N VAL A 236 -18.47 -34.16 15.28
CA VAL A 236 -18.08 -34.03 13.87
C VAL A 236 -18.26 -32.58 13.47
N PHE A 237 -17.17 -31.92 13.08
CA PHE A 237 -17.21 -30.54 12.61
C PHE A 237 -17.94 -30.46 11.27
N LEU A 238 -19.01 -29.67 11.23
CA LEU A 238 -19.81 -29.44 10.02
C LEU A 238 -19.39 -28.16 9.30
N GLY A 239 -18.84 -27.17 10.01
CA GLY A 239 -18.62 -25.85 9.44
C GLY A 239 -18.50 -24.73 10.44
N SER A 240 -18.25 -23.53 9.94
CA SER A 240 -18.18 -22.31 10.75
C SER A 240 -18.97 -21.17 10.09
N VAL A 241 -19.75 -20.42 10.86
CA VAL A 241 -20.27 -19.11 10.46
C VAL A 241 -19.10 -18.21 10.13
N LEU A 242 -19.20 -17.50 9.01
CA LEU A 242 -18.22 -16.49 8.65
C LEU A 242 -18.40 -15.27 9.55
N ASN A 243 -17.38 -14.93 10.34
CA ASN A 243 -17.38 -13.71 11.15
C ASN A 243 -16.55 -12.61 10.48
N SER A 244 -16.81 -11.35 10.82
CA SER A 244 -16.09 -10.18 10.30
C SER A 244 -14.67 -9.99 10.89
N LYS A 245 -14.26 -10.78 11.89
CA LYS A 245 -12.90 -10.79 12.45
C LYS A 245 -11.94 -11.69 11.68
N SER A 246 -12.45 -12.57 10.81
CA SER A 246 -11.66 -13.26 9.79
C SER A 246 -11.10 -12.16 8.88
N GLU A 247 -9.80 -11.85 9.01
CA GLU A 247 -9.12 -10.64 8.50
C GLU A 247 -9.07 -10.52 6.96
N MET A 248 -10.21 -10.59 6.28
CA MET A 248 -10.34 -10.28 4.86
C MET A 248 -11.38 -9.18 4.68
N ASP A 249 -10.90 -8.12 4.06
CA ASP A 249 -11.50 -6.81 3.77
C ASP A 249 -12.74 -6.90 2.87
N LEU A 250 -13.81 -7.51 3.37
CA LEU A 250 -15.05 -7.64 2.62
C LEU A 250 -16.21 -7.36 3.56
N GLY A 251 -17.13 -6.50 3.12
CA GLY A 251 -18.39 -6.21 3.78
C GLY A 251 -19.29 -7.43 3.80
N PHE A 252 -18.92 -8.45 4.55
CA PHE A 252 -19.71 -9.67 4.71
C PHE A 252 -20.99 -9.33 5.44
N GLU A 253 -22.08 -9.19 4.71
CA GLU A 253 -23.44 -9.09 5.23
C GLU A 253 -23.87 -10.44 5.77
N THR A 254 -24.11 -10.53 7.08
CA THR A 254 -25.07 -11.51 7.62
C THR A 254 -26.43 -10.97 7.22
N ILE A 255 -27.19 -11.80 6.51
CA ILE A 255 -28.47 -11.42 5.91
C ILE A 255 -29.40 -10.87 6.98
N GLU A 256 -29.98 -9.72 6.68
CA GLU A 256 -30.85 -8.93 7.57
C GLU A 256 -31.88 -9.81 8.32
N ARG A 257 -32.04 -9.54 9.62
CA ARG A 257 -33.26 -9.94 10.33
C ARG A 257 -34.42 -9.17 9.70
N LYS A 258 -35.13 -9.79 8.76
CA LYS A 258 -36.40 -9.26 8.26
C LYS A 258 -37.36 -9.16 9.44
N LYS A 259 -37.63 -7.92 9.86
CA LYS A 259 -38.66 -7.60 10.85
C LYS A 259 -40.04 -7.91 10.31
#